data_AF-A0A7K9HSX2-F1
#
_entry.id   AF-A0A7K9HSX2-F1
#
_cell.length_a   1.000
_cell.length_b   1.000
_cell.length_c   1.000
_cell.angle_alpha   90.00
_cell.angle_beta   90.00
_cell.angle_gamma   90.00
#
_symmetry.space_group_name_H-M   'P 1'
#
loop_
_entity.id
_entity.type
_entity.pdbx_description
1 polymer ?
#
loop_
_entity_poly.entity_id
_entity_poly.type
_entity_poly.pdbx_seq_one_letter_code
_entity_poly.pdbx_strand_id
1 'polypeptide(L)'
;IDRELLKPNASVALHKHSNALVDVLPPEADSSIMMLTSDQKPDVMYADIGGMDIQKQEVREAVELPLTHFELYKQIGIDPPRGVLMYGPPGCGKTMLAKAVAHHTTAAFIRVVGSEFVQKYLGEGPRMVRDVFRLAKENAPAIIFIDEIDAIATKRF
;
A
#
# COMPACT_ATOMS: atom_id res chain seq x y z
N ILE A 1 -12.38 12.61 -26.47
CA ILE A 1 -11.49 12.17 -25.37
C ILE A 1 -11.46 13.27 -24.33
N ASP A 2 -11.78 12.91 -23.10
CA ASP A 2 -11.66 13.83 -21.98
C ASP A 2 -10.18 14.12 -21.72
N ARG A 3 -9.79 15.39 -21.83
CA ARG A 3 -8.37 15.80 -21.73
C ARG A 3 -7.84 15.63 -20.31
N GLU A 4 -8.71 15.59 -19.30
CA GLU A 4 -8.31 15.43 -17.89
C GLU A 4 -7.82 14.02 -17.57
N LEU A 5 -8.24 13.02 -18.35
CA LEU A 5 -7.83 11.63 -18.20
C LEU A 5 -6.46 11.34 -18.84
N LEU A 6 -5.97 12.25 -19.71
CA LEU A 6 -4.66 12.13 -20.37
C LEU A 6 -3.54 12.57 -19.43
N LYS A 7 -3.13 11.66 -18.55
CA LYS A 7 -1.97 11.85 -17.66
C LYS A 7 -0.73 11.15 -18.23
N PRO A 8 0.49 11.63 -17.92
CA PRO A 8 1.71 10.93 -18.30
C PRO A 8 1.67 9.45 -17.86
N ASN A 9 2.03 8.55 -18.79
CA ASN A 9 2.00 7.09 -18.63
C ASN A 9 0.60 6.44 -18.54
N ALA A 10 -0.46 7.11 -19.00
CA ALA A 10 -1.76 6.48 -19.22
C ALA A 10 -1.75 5.62 -20.49
N SER A 11 -2.41 4.46 -20.44
CA SER A 11 -2.60 3.60 -21.61
C SER A 11 -3.68 4.19 -22.52
N VAL A 12 -3.41 4.26 -23.82
CA VAL A 12 -4.34 4.84 -24.81
C VAL A 12 -4.54 3.89 -25.99
N ALA A 13 -5.77 3.82 -26.48
CA ALA A 13 -6.11 3.11 -27.70
C ALA A 13 -5.84 4.02 -28.90
N LEU A 14 -5.03 3.54 -29.84
CA LEU A 14 -4.71 4.23 -31.08
C LEU A 14 -5.40 3.57 -32.27
N HIS A 15 -5.86 4.38 -33.22
CA HIS A 15 -6.38 3.88 -34.48
C HIS A 15 -5.24 3.29 -35.32
N LYS A 16 -5.38 2.02 -35.74
CA LYS A 16 -4.34 1.18 -36.35
C LYS A 16 -3.61 1.81 -37.55
N HIS A 17 -4.28 2.66 -38.32
CA HIS A 17 -3.73 3.22 -39.57
C HIS A 17 -3.37 4.71 -39.48
N SER A 18 -4.02 5.47 -38.60
CA SER A 18 -3.84 6.92 -38.52
C SER A 18 -3.09 7.36 -37.26
N ASN A 19 -2.81 6.43 -36.33
CA ASN A 19 -2.26 6.70 -35.00
C ASN A 19 -3.04 7.79 -34.24
N ALA A 20 -4.30 8.03 -34.62
CA ALA A 20 -5.18 8.94 -33.93
C ALA A 20 -5.56 8.33 -32.58
N LEU A 21 -5.54 9.14 -31.52
CA LEU A 21 -6.02 8.72 -30.21
C LEU A 21 -7.52 8.48 -30.29
N VAL A 22 -7.96 7.27 -29.97
CA VAL A 22 -9.37 6.85 -30.00
C VAL A 22 -9.95 6.92 -28.61
N ASP A 23 -9.27 6.33 -27.63
CA ASP A 23 -9.74 6.26 -26.26
C ASP A 23 -8.60 6.14 -25.24
N VAL A 24 -8.91 6.38 -23.96
CA VAL A 24 -8.02 6.10 -22.83
C VAL A 24 -8.43 4.75 -22.24
N LEU A 25 -7.51 3.80 -22.23
CA LEU A 25 -7.79 2.47 -21.67
C LEU A 25 -7.82 2.55 -20.14
N PRO A 26 -8.67 1.75 -19.47
CA PRO A 26 -8.63 1.63 -18.03
C PRO A 26 -7.22 1.23 -17.62
N PRO A 27 -6.69 1.81 -16.53
CA PRO A 27 -5.35 1.50 -16.11
C PRO A 27 -5.32 0.05 -15.62
N GLU A 28 -4.61 -0.79 -16.36
CA GLU A 28 -4.37 -2.18 -15.97
C GLU A 28 -3.58 -2.17 -14.65
N ALA A 29 -4.18 -2.73 -13.60
CA ALA A 29 -3.45 -2.99 -12.37
C ALA A 29 -2.36 -4.01 -12.68
N ASP A 30 -1.13 -3.69 -12.30
CA ASP A 30 0.00 -4.58 -12.47
C ASP A 30 -0.28 -5.89 -11.70
N SER A 31 -0.09 -7.03 -12.35
CA SER A 31 -0.30 -8.36 -11.75
C SER A 31 0.56 -8.62 -10.51
N SER A 32 1.62 -7.83 -10.31
CA SER A 32 2.46 -7.85 -9.11
C SER A 32 1.77 -7.28 -7.86
N ILE A 33 0.74 -6.44 -8.02
CA ILE A 33 0.02 -5.85 -6.88
C ILE A 33 -0.96 -6.88 -6.33
N MET A 34 -0.59 -7.52 -5.22
CA MET A 34 -1.46 -8.45 -4.51
C MET A 34 -2.41 -7.67 -3.59
N MET A 35 -3.65 -7.52 -4.05
CA MET A 35 -4.74 -7.11 -3.18
C MET A 35 -5.27 -8.32 -2.42
N LEU A 36 -5.08 -8.33 -1.10
CA LEU A 36 -5.57 -9.42 -0.27
C LEU A 36 -7.06 -9.18 0.01
N THR A 37 -7.91 -10.03 -0.56
CA THR A 37 -9.33 -10.08 -0.20
C THR A 37 -9.49 -10.64 1.21
N SER A 38 -10.67 -10.47 1.81
CA SER A 38 -10.96 -10.98 3.17
C SER A 38 -10.58 -12.44 3.38
N ASP A 39 -10.71 -13.26 2.34
CA ASP A 39 -10.44 -14.71 2.36
C ASP A 39 -8.95 -15.06 2.24
N GLN A 40 -8.09 -14.08 1.93
CA GLN A 40 -6.64 -14.26 1.84
C GLN A 40 -5.89 -13.54 2.97
N LYS A 41 -6.60 -12.97 3.95
CA LYS A 41 -5.95 -12.36 5.10
C LYS A 41 -5.12 -13.40 5.85
N PRO A 42 -3.90 -13.05 6.28
CA PRO A 42 -3.07 -13.97 7.05
C PRO A 42 -3.74 -14.29 8.39
N ASP A 43 -3.84 -15.57 8.75
CA ASP A 43 -4.43 -16.06 10.01
C ASP A 43 -3.58 -15.77 11.27
N VAL A 44 -2.66 -14.80 11.22
CA VAL A 44 -1.77 -14.47 12.34
C VAL A 44 -2.49 -13.48 13.24
N MET A 45 -2.57 -13.78 14.54
CA MET A 45 -3.14 -12.89 15.56
C MET A 45 -2.04 -12.27 16.44
N TYR A 46 -2.36 -11.19 17.16
CA TYR A 46 -1.43 -10.61 18.14
C TYR A 46 -1.06 -11.58 19.28
N ALA A 47 -1.92 -12.56 19.55
CA ALA A 47 -1.69 -13.62 20.52
C ALA A 47 -0.59 -14.59 20.08
N ASP A 48 -0.37 -14.75 18.77
CA ASP A 48 0.64 -15.66 18.22
C ASP A 48 2.06 -15.06 18.26
N ILE A 49 2.17 -13.76 18.55
CA ILE A 49 3.43 -13.05 18.65
C ILE A 49 3.85 -13.03 20.14
N GLY A 50 4.98 -13.64 20.48
CA GLY A 50 5.51 -13.59 21.85
C GLY A 50 6.12 -12.24 22.20
N GLY A 51 5.72 -11.66 23.34
CA GLY A 51 6.26 -10.40 23.86
C GLY A 51 5.96 -9.18 22.97
N MET A 52 6.88 -8.20 22.97
CA MET A 52 6.79 -6.95 22.20
C MET A 52 5.54 -6.11 22.51
N ASP A 53 5.10 -6.10 23.75
CA ASP A 53 3.82 -5.49 24.14
C ASP A 53 3.78 -3.99 23.83
N ILE A 54 4.90 -3.29 24.04
CA ILE A 54 5.05 -1.87 23.71
C ILE A 54 4.89 -1.66 22.20
N GLN A 55 5.59 -2.44 21.37
CA GLN A 55 5.54 -2.29 19.92
C GLN A 55 4.17 -2.65 19.35
N LYS A 56 3.52 -3.69 19.89
CA LYS A 56 2.15 -4.05 19.53
C LYS A 56 1.20 -2.90 19.84
N GLN A 57 1.33 -2.29 21.02
CA GLN A 57 0.50 -1.17 21.42
C GLN A 57 0.73 0.06 20.53
N GLU A 58 1.98 0.44 20.27
CA GLU A 58 2.30 1.57 19.38
C GLU A 58 1.72 1.39 17.97
N VAL A 59 1.83 0.19 17.40
CA VAL A 59 1.31 -0.09 16.05
C VAL A 59 -0.22 -0.10 16.04
N ARG A 60 -0.86 -0.62 17.09
CA ARG A 60 -2.33 -0.55 17.25
C ARG A 60 -2.81 0.88 17.37
N GLU A 61 -2.15 1.69 18.19
CA GLU A 61 -2.50 3.10 18.34
C GLU A 61 -2.26 3.89 17.04
N ALA A 62 -1.24 3.53 16.26
CA ALA A 62 -0.96 4.20 15.00
C ALA A 62 -1.89 3.78 13.85
N VAL A 63 -2.44 2.56 13.87
CA VAL A 63 -3.23 2.01 12.74
C VAL A 63 -4.70 1.79 13.10
N GLU A 64 -5.01 1.13 14.22
CA GLU A 64 -6.38 0.81 14.63
C GLU A 64 -7.11 2.05 15.19
N LEU A 65 -6.42 2.90 15.96
CA LEU A 65 -7.05 4.05 16.62
C LEU A 65 -7.58 5.09 15.61
N PRO A 66 -6.84 5.46 14.55
CA PRO A 66 -7.36 6.40 13.54
C PRO A 66 -8.54 5.81 12.74
N LEU A 67 -8.57 4.49 12.54
CA LEU A 67 -9.64 3.82 11.81
C LEU A 67 -10.93 3.67 12.62
N THR A 68 -10.80 3.44 13.93
CA THR A 68 -11.95 3.19 14.82
C THR A 68 -12.47 4.45 15.51
N HIS A 69 -11.57 5.35 15.91
CA HIS A 69 -11.87 6.52 16.74
C HIS A 69 -11.32 7.83 16.15
N PHE A 70 -11.61 8.08 14.87
CA PHE A 70 -11.18 9.30 14.17
C PHE A 70 -11.66 10.59 14.87
N GLU A 71 -12.78 10.56 15.59
CA GLU A 71 -13.33 11.70 16.31
C GLU A 71 -12.39 12.25 17.39
N LEU A 72 -11.61 11.40 18.05
CA LEU A 72 -10.64 11.81 19.08
C LEU A 72 -9.58 12.74 18.49
N TYR A 73 -9.05 12.40 17.32
CA TYR A 73 -8.08 13.23 16.60
C TYR A 73 -8.68 14.58 16.20
N LYS A 74 -9.94 14.59 15.75
CA LYS A 74 -10.66 15.80 15.37
C LYS A 74 -10.93 16.73 16.56
N GLN A 75 -11.25 16.18 17.73
CA GLN A 75 -11.49 16.96 18.95
C GLN A 75 -10.22 17.59 19.51
N ILE A 76 -9.11 16.84 19.49
CA ILE A 76 -7.80 17.31 19.97
C ILE A 76 -7.17 18.27 18.94
N GLY A 77 -7.58 18.20 17.67
CA GLY A 77 -7.05 19.05 16.60
C GLY A 77 -5.68 18.60 16.09
N ILE A 78 -5.36 17.32 16.25
CA ILE A 78 -4.11 16.71 15.77
C ILE A 78 -4.39 15.82 14.57
N ASP A 79 -3.47 15.81 13.61
CA ASP A 79 -3.53 14.89 12.48
C ASP A 79 -3.17 13.47 12.93
N PRO A 80 -3.91 12.44 12.49
CA PRO A 80 -3.52 11.06 12.75
C PRO A 80 -2.20 10.71 12.06
N PRO A 81 -1.42 9.77 12.63
CA PRO A 81 -0.21 9.29 12.00
C PRO A 81 -0.50 8.75 10.60
N ARG A 82 0.31 9.16 9.61
CA ARG A 82 0.12 8.81 8.19
C ARG A 82 0.73 7.46 7.81
N GLY A 83 1.60 6.91 8.66
CA GLY A 83 2.29 5.64 8.41
C GLY A 83 3.21 5.26 9.55
N VAL A 84 3.61 3.99 9.56
CA VAL A 84 4.50 3.41 10.57
C VAL A 84 5.69 2.77 9.87
N LEU A 85 6.90 3.06 10.34
CA LEU A 85 8.12 2.41 9.87
C LEU A 85 8.62 1.44 10.93
N MET A 86 8.58 0.14 10.62
CA MET A 86 9.15 -0.89 11.47
C MET A 86 10.58 -1.20 11.03
N TYR A 87 11.56 -1.00 11.92
CA TYR A 87 12.98 -1.27 11.63
C TYR A 87 13.62 -2.15 12.71
N GLY A 88 14.84 -2.62 12.45
CA GLY A 88 15.66 -3.40 13.38
C GLY A 88 16.18 -4.71 12.78
N PRO A 89 16.84 -5.57 13.57
CA PRO A 89 17.43 -6.81 13.08
C PRO A 89 16.42 -7.74 12.38
N PRO A 90 16.86 -8.59 11.44
CA PRO A 90 16.03 -9.64 10.88
C PRO A 90 15.64 -10.64 11.98
N GLY A 91 14.46 -11.25 11.87
CA GLY A 91 13.96 -12.23 12.84
C GLY A 91 13.18 -11.67 14.03
N CYS A 92 13.08 -10.35 14.20
CA CYS A 92 12.28 -9.72 15.27
C CYS A 92 10.76 -9.68 14.99
N GLY A 93 10.22 -10.53 14.12
CA GLY A 93 8.76 -10.62 13.92
C GLY A 93 8.06 -9.42 13.27
N LYS A 94 8.77 -8.47 12.64
CA LYS A 94 8.17 -7.29 11.98
C LYS A 94 7.08 -7.65 10.95
N THR A 95 7.39 -8.58 10.06
CA THR A 95 6.43 -9.08 9.06
C THR A 95 5.24 -9.80 9.71
N MET A 96 5.45 -10.51 10.82
CA MET A 96 4.35 -11.15 11.57
C MET A 96 3.44 -10.11 12.23
N LEU A 97 4.01 -9.06 12.81
CA LEU A 97 3.26 -7.97 13.42
C LEU A 97 2.40 -7.24 12.38
N ALA A 98 2.95 -6.95 11.20
CA ALA A 98 2.18 -6.37 10.10
C ALA A 98 1.00 -7.27 9.65
N LYS A 99 1.23 -8.58 9.57
CA LYS A 99 0.17 -9.56 9.26
C LYS A 99 -0.91 -9.59 10.33
N ALA A 100 -0.54 -9.51 11.61
CA ALA A 100 -1.50 -9.44 12.71
C ALA A 100 -2.37 -8.18 12.67
N VAL A 101 -1.80 -7.03 12.31
CA VAL A 101 -2.55 -5.78 12.08
C VAL A 101 -3.55 -5.96 10.93
N ALA A 102 -3.13 -6.60 9.83
CA ALA A 102 -3.98 -6.87 8.68
C ALA A 102 -5.18 -7.76 9.02
N HIS A 103 -4.98 -8.72 9.92
CA HIS A 103 -6.04 -9.62 10.39
C HIS A 103 -7.05 -8.88 11.30
N HIS A 104 -6.58 -8.04 12.22
CA HIS A 104 -7.44 -7.32 13.16
C HIS A 104 -8.21 -6.13 12.54
N THR A 105 -7.72 -5.59 11.42
CA THR A 105 -8.35 -4.44 10.76
C THR A 105 -9.35 -4.89 9.69
N THR A 106 -10.47 -4.20 9.58
CA THR A 106 -11.47 -4.43 8.51
C THR A 106 -11.11 -3.75 7.19
N ALA A 107 -10.05 -2.93 7.18
CA ALA A 107 -9.55 -2.24 6.00
C ALA A 107 -9.07 -3.21 4.91
N ALA A 108 -9.11 -2.75 3.66
CA ALA A 108 -8.47 -3.43 2.55
C ALA A 108 -6.95 -3.49 2.80
N PHE A 109 -6.33 -4.64 2.58
CA PHE A 109 -4.90 -4.81 2.81
C PHE A 109 -4.17 -5.06 1.48
N ILE A 110 -3.30 -4.14 1.12
CA ILE A 110 -2.50 -4.19 -0.11
C ILE A 110 -1.07 -4.48 0.29
N ARG A 111 -0.55 -5.64 -0.10
CA ARG A 111 0.83 -6.05 0.18
C ARG A 111 1.67 -5.87 -1.07
N VAL A 112 2.80 -5.20 -0.92
CA VAL A 112 3.80 -5.03 -1.99
C VAL A 112 5.17 -5.31 -1.41
N VAL A 113 6.02 -6.02 -2.15
CA VAL A 113 7.42 -6.22 -1.74
C VAL A 113 8.27 -5.12 -2.35
N GLY A 114 9.18 -4.51 -1.58
CA GLY A 114 10.00 -3.39 -2.01
C GLY A 114 10.75 -3.66 -3.31
N SER A 115 11.27 -4.88 -3.47
CA SER A 115 11.95 -5.35 -4.68
C SER A 115 11.08 -5.31 -5.95
N GLU A 116 9.74 -5.40 -5.82
CA GLU A 116 8.83 -5.33 -6.97
C GLU A 116 8.77 -3.94 -7.60
N PHE A 117 9.09 -2.88 -6.85
CA PHE A 117 9.19 -1.53 -7.42
C PHE A 117 10.44 -1.34 -8.31
N VAL A 118 11.43 -2.24 -8.23
CA VAL A 118 12.66 -2.19 -9.03
C VAL A 118 12.42 -2.93 -10.35
N GLN A 119 11.96 -2.20 -11.35
CA GLN A 119 11.69 -2.73 -12.68
C GLN A 119 12.84 -2.48 -13.67
N LYS A 120 13.06 -3.43 -14.59
CA LYS A 120 14.07 -3.32 -15.65
C LYS A 120 13.71 -2.23 -16.67
N TYR A 121 12.42 -1.95 -16.85
CA TYR A 121 11.92 -1.01 -17.84
C TYR A 121 11.69 0.37 -17.22
N LEU A 122 12.18 1.40 -17.93
CA LEU A 122 12.09 2.78 -17.49
C LEU A 122 10.63 3.24 -17.45
N GLY A 123 10.17 3.70 -16.27
CA GLY A 123 8.81 4.23 -16.09
C GLY A 123 7.79 3.24 -15.52
N GLU A 124 8.10 1.94 -15.46
CA GLU A 124 7.21 0.94 -14.83
C GLU A 124 7.15 1.11 -13.31
N GLY A 125 8.29 1.33 -12.63
CA GLY A 125 8.31 1.56 -11.18
C GLY A 125 7.38 2.72 -10.73
N PRO A 126 7.52 3.95 -11.29
CA PRO A 126 6.63 5.06 -10.98
C PRO A 126 5.16 4.85 -11.40
N ARG A 127 4.89 3.99 -12.39
CA ARG A 127 3.53 3.59 -12.76
C ARG A 127 2.95 2.68 -11.67
N MET A 128 3.68 1.64 -11.27
CA MET A 128 3.27 0.71 -10.21
C MET A 128 2.96 1.43 -8.89
N VAL A 129 3.81 2.36 -8.46
CA VAL A 129 3.55 3.16 -7.23
C VAL A 129 2.22 3.90 -7.34
N ARG A 130 1.94 4.55 -8.48
CA ARG A 130 0.66 5.25 -8.69
C ARG A 130 -0.53 4.30 -8.71
N ASP A 131 -0.37 3.11 -9.27
CA ASP A 131 -1.41 2.10 -9.33
C ASP A 131 -1.73 1.55 -7.93
N VAL A 132 -0.72 1.30 -7.08
CA VAL A 132 -0.89 0.89 -5.67
C VAL A 132 -1.69 1.94 -4.88
N PHE A 133 -1.32 3.22 -4.97
CA PHE A 133 -2.04 4.29 -4.28
C PHE A 133 -3.44 4.53 -4.85
N ARG A 134 -3.64 4.37 -6.16
CA ARG A 134 -4.97 4.45 -6.78
C ARG A 134 -5.86 3.33 -6.25
N LEU A 135 -5.37 2.09 -6.24
CA LEU A 135 -6.11 0.94 -5.74
C LEU A 135 -6.48 1.10 -4.26
N ALA A 136 -5.54 1.61 -3.44
CA ALA A 136 -5.80 1.91 -2.03
C ALA A 136 -6.89 2.98 -1.85
N LYS A 137 -6.93 4.00 -2.72
CA LYS A 137 -7.94 5.06 -2.68
C LYS A 137 -9.32 4.56 -3.09
N GLU A 138 -9.38 3.71 -4.12
CA GLU A 138 -10.63 3.10 -4.60
C GLU A 138 -11.22 2.13 -3.57
N ASN A 139 -10.38 1.50 -2.76
CA ASN A 139 -10.77 0.53 -1.73
C ASN A 139 -10.63 1.09 -0.31
N ALA A 140 -10.69 2.42 -0.15
CA ALA A 140 -10.59 3.07 1.15
C ALA A 140 -11.76 2.64 2.07
N PRO A 141 -11.52 2.35 3.37
CA PRO A 141 -10.24 2.43 4.08
C PRO A 141 -9.28 1.29 3.73
N ALA A 142 -8.01 1.62 3.45
CA ALA A 142 -6.99 0.68 3.02
C ALA A 142 -5.65 0.87 3.75
N ILE A 143 -4.94 -0.23 3.98
CA ILE A 143 -3.60 -0.30 4.53
C ILE A 143 -2.66 -0.81 3.43
N ILE A 144 -1.62 -0.03 3.14
CA ILE A 144 -0.55 -0.43 2.22
C ILE A 144 0.61 -0.93 3.07
N PHE A 145 0.95 -2.21 2.95
CA PHE A 145 2.11 -2.79 3.60
C PHE A 145 3.22 -3.00 2.57
N ILE A 146 4.34 -2.32 2.78
CA ILE A 146 5.56 -2.44 1.98
C ILE A 146 6.56 -3.26 2.78
N ASP A 147 6.77 -4.50 2.37
CA ASP A 147 7.80 -5.37 2.95
C ASP A 147 9.16 -5.07 2.28
N GLU A 148 10.27 -5.33 2.96
CA GLU A 148 11.64 -5.16 2.40
C GLU A 148 11.87 -3.79 1.72
N ILE A 149 11.42 -2.70 2.36
CA ILE A 149 11.58 -1.33 1.82
C ILE A 149 13.06 -0.93 1.67
N ASP A 150 13.97 -1.59 2.39
CA ASP A 150 15.40 -1.43 2.24
C ASP A 150 15.92 -1.80 0.84
N ALA A 151 15.22 -2.67 0.10
CA ALA A 151 15.54 -3.00 -1.29
C ALA A 151 15.46 -1.78 -2.24
N ILE A 152 14.61 -0.80 -1.93
CA ILE A 152 14.44 0.44 -2.71
C ILE A 152 15.05 1.66 -2.04
N ALA A 153 15.28 1.60 -0.73
CA ALA A 153 15.80 2.72 0.05
C ALA A 153 17.32 2.83 -0.01
N THR A 154 17.91 2.78 -1.21
CA THR A 154 19.34 3.09 -1.38
C THR A 154 19.54 4.60 -1.28
N LYS A 155 20.53 5.05 -0.48
CA LYS A 155 20.91 6.47 -0.41
C LYS A 155 21.22 6.99 -1.82
N ARG A 156 20.49 8.02 -2.27
CA ARG A 156 20.94 8.83 -3.40
C ARG A 156 22.22 9.56 -2.95
N PHE A 157 23.35 9.22 -3.56
CA PHE A 157 24.56 10.05 -3.54
C PHE A 157 24.47 11.11 -4.63
#